data_AF-A0AAU4J7Z1-F1
#
_entry.id   AF-A0AAU4J7Z1-F1
#
_cell.length_a   1.000
_cell.length_b   1.000
_cell.length_c   1.000
_cell.angle_alpha   90.00
_cell.angle_beta   90.00
_cell.angle_gamma   90.00
#
_symmetry.space_group_name_H-M   'P 1'
#
loop_
_entity.id
_entity.type
_entity.pdbx_description
1 polymer ?
#
loop_
_entity_poly.entity_id
_entity_poly.type
_entity_poly.pdbx_seq_one_letter_code
_entity_poly.pdbx_strand_id
1 'polypeptide(L)'
;MTPSDIPQVLHRAYQQVTQRDPGTLDRDADIRALGVDSVQLLEMIVIAETELGLRVPDAALGSVETIGDLYDMLGQALPQTQTQTQAQAQGQALPQTSTAVR
;
A
#
# COMPACT_ATOMS: atom_id res chain seq x y z
N MET A 1 -11.68 -2.37 3.58
CA MET A 1 -11.08 -3.10 2.46
C MET A 1 -10.14 -4.17 2.96
N THR A 2 -9.88 -5.16 2.11
CA THR A 2 -8.88 -6.22 2.22
C THR A 2 -7.89 -6.08 1.05
N PRO A 3 -6.68 -6.69 1.09
CA PRO A 3 -5.75 -6.64 -0.06
C PRO A 3 -6.32 -7.19 -1.38
N SER A 4 -7.38 -7.99 -1.34
CA SER A 4 -8.11 -8.45 -2.53
C SER A 4 -8.87 -7.34 -3.27
N ASP A 5 -9.05 -6.16 -2.67
CA ASP A 5 -9.80 -5.04 -3.26
C ASP A 5 -8.92 -4.16 -4.18
N ILE A 6 -7.58 -4.25 -4.11
CA ILE A 6 -6.66 -3.42 -4.91
C ILE A 6 -6.97 -3.47 -6.41
N PRO A 7 -7.20 -4.64 -7.06
CA PRO A 7 -7.50 -4.69 -8.49
C PRO A 7 -8.77 -3.92 -8.86
N GLN A 8 -9.81 -4.00 -8.03
CA GLN A 8 -11.09 -3.33 -8.27
C GLN A 8 -10.96 -1.81 -8.10
N VAL A 9 -10.21 -1.38 -7.07
CA VAL A 9 -9.89 0.04 -6.84
C VAL A 9 -9.07 0.61 -7.99
N LEU A 10 -8.04 -0.10 -8.48
CA LEU A 10 -7.22 0.34 -9.60
C LEU A 10 -8.00 0.42 -10.92
N HIS A 11 -8.86 -0.55 -11.23
CA HIS A 11 -9.76 -0.47 -12.39
C HIS A 11 -10.67 0.76 -12.31
N ARG A 12 -11.28 1.02 -11.14
CA ARG A 12 -12.16 2.18 -10.92
C ARG A 12 -11.40 3.50 -11.02
N ALA A 13 -10.20 3.58 -10.46
CA ALA A 13 -9.33 4.75 -10.55
C ALA A 13 -8.92 5.05 -12.00
N TYR A 14 -8.51 4.02 -12.76
CA TYR A 14 -8.19 4.16 -14.19
C TYR A 14 -9.41 4.67 -14.98
N GLN A 15 -10.58 4.06 -14.79
CA GLN A 15 -11.82 4.49 -15.46
C GLN A 15 -12.19 5.95 -15.13
N GLN A 16 -11.93 6.40 -13.90
CA GLN A 16 -12.22 7.78 -13.48
C GLN A 16 -11.28 8.81 -14.14
N VAL A 17 -9.96 8.56 -14.20
CA VAL A 17 -9.01 9.53 -14.75
C VAL A 17 -8.92 9.51 -16.28
N THR A 18 -9.05 8.33 -16.90
CA THR A 18 -8.89 8.18 -18.37
C THR A 18 -10.21 8.26 -19.13
N GLN A 19 -11.34 8.08 -18.44
CA GLN A 19 -12.68 7.88 -19.03
C GLN A 19 -12.75 6.68 -20.02
N ARG A 20 -11.84 5.71 -19.87
CA ARG A 20 -11.76 4.49 -20.69
C ARG A 20 -11.88 3.25 -19.82
N ASP A 21 -12.36 2.16 -20.42
CA ASP A 21 -12.26 0.85 -19.78
C ASP A 21 -10.84 0.29 -19.95
N PRO A 22 -10.16 -0.14 -18.87
CA PRO A 22 -8.81 -0.72 -18.95
C PRO A 22 -8.80 -2.16 -19.50
N GLY A 23 -9.96 -2.81 -19.66
CA GLY A 23 -10.04 -4.22 -20.03
C GLY A 23 -9.44 -5.11 -18.94
N THR A 24 -8.23 -5.62 -19.18
CA THR A 24 -7.44 -6.39 -18.21
C THR A 24 -6.14 -5.64 -17.93
N LEU A 25 -5.96 -5.18 -16.69
CA LEU A 25 -4.69 -4.57 -16.25
C LEU A 25 -3.65 -5.68 -16.00
N ASP A 26 -2.87 -5.98 -17.04
CA ASP A 26 -1.68 -6.83 -16.93
C ASP A 26 -0.61 -6.16 -16.05
N ARG A 27 0.11 -6.93 -15.22
CA ARG A 27 1.15 -6.38 -14.34
C ARG A 27 2.37 -5.87 -15.12
N ASP A 28 2.70 -6.51 -16.23
CA ASP A 28 3.89 -6.17 -17.03
C ASP A 28 3.61 -4.98 -17.97
N ALA A 29 2.41 -4.40 -17.93
CA ALA A 29 2.04 -3.23 -18.72
C ALA A 29 2.67 -1.93 -18.17
N ASP A 30 3.43 -1.22 -19.01
CA ASP A 30 3.87 0.16 -18.79
C ASP A 30 2.65 1.10 -18.74
N ILE A 31 2.58 1.92 -17.69
CA ILE A 31 1.45 2.82 -17.42
C ILE A 31 1.30 3.89 -18.51
N ARG A 32 2.41 4.39 -19.06
CA ARG A 32 2.41 5.35 -20.18
C ARG A 32 1.96 4.68 -21.47
N ALA A 33 2.26 3.40 -21.66
CA ALA A 33 1.77 2.62 -22.81
C ALA A 33 0.24 2.41 -22.76
N LEU A 34 -0.36 2.38 -21.56
CA LEU A 34 -1.82 2.40 -21.36
C LEU A 34 -2.44 3.80 -21.60
N GLY A 35 -1.63 4.80 -21.97
CA GLY A 35 -2.07 6.17 -22.21
C GLY A 35 -2.40 6.95 -20.94
N VAL A 36 -1.76 6.62 -19.81
CA VAL A 36 -1.86 7.34 -18.54
C VAL A 36 -0.68 8.30 -18.41
N ASP A 37 -0.97 9.59 -18.31
CA ASP A 37 0.03 10.64 -18.08
C ASP A 37 0.48 10.69 -16.62
N SER A 38 1.64 11.30 -16.33
CA SER A 38 2.18 11.43 -14.97
C SER A 38 1.23 12.08 -13.97
N VAL A 39 0.36 12.99 -14.43
CA VAL A 39 -0.68 13.61 -13.60
C VAL A 39 -1.83 12.64 -13.31
N GLN A 40 -2.28 11.90 -14.32
CA GLN A 40 -3.34 10.89 -14.17
C GLN A 40 -2.89 9.71 -13.29
N LEU A 41 -1.60 9.32 -13.36
CA LEU A 41 -1.00 8.35 -12.46
C LEU A 41 -1.07 8.83 -11.00
N LEU A 42 -0.72 10.09 -10.74
CA LEU A 42 -0.82 10.68 -9.41
C LEU A 42 -2.28 10.71 -8.92
N GLU A 43 -3.24 11.08 -9.78
CA GLU A 43 -4.67 11.04 -9.45
C GLU A 43 -5.16 9.62 -9.16
N MET A 44 -4.75 8.61 -9.95
CA MET A 44 -5.08 7.20 -9.69
C MET A 44 -4.58 6.75 -8.32
N ILE A 45 -3.36 7.13 -7.95
CA ILE A 45 -2.80 6.81 -6.64
C ILE A 45 -3.61 7.50 -5.54
N VAL A 46 -3.89 8.80 -5.64
CA VAL A 46 -4.69 9.54 -4.64
C VAL A 46 -6.11 8.98 -4.50
N ILE A 47 -6.75 8.53 -5.59
CA ILE A 47 -8.03 7.82 -5.55
C ILE A 47 -7.88 6.49 -4.79
N ALA A 48 -6.84 5.71 -5.11
CA ALA A 48 -6.59 4.43 -4.45
C ALA A 48 -6.25 4.57 -2.96
N GLU A 49 -5.46 5.58 -2.57
CA GLU A 49 -5.21 5.95 -1.17
C GLU A 49 -6.52 6.24 -0.42
N THR A 50 -7.39 7.05 -1.03
CA THR A 50 -8.62 7.53 -0.43
C THR A 50 -9.64 6.39 -0.26
N GLU A 51 -9.77 5.53 -1.26
CA GLU A 51 -10.66 4.37 -1.22
C GLU A 51 -10.14 3.28 -0.28
N LEU A 52 -8.83 2.97 -0.29
CA LEU A 52 -8.24 1.94 0.59
C LEU A 52 -7.98 2.44 2.02
N GLY A 53 -8.03 3.75 2.27
CA GLY A 53 -7.76 4.36 3.58
C GLY A 53 -6.28 4.33 3.99
N LEU A 54 -5.36 4.37 3.02
CA LEU A 54 -3.91 4.27 3.23
C LEU A 54 -3.18 5.57 2.86
N ARG A 55 -1.86 5.63 3.09
CA ARG A 55 -0.98 6.69 2.59
C ARG A 55 0.32 6.10 2.05
N VAL A 56 0.65 6.47 0.83
CA VAL A 56 1.87 6.16 0.09
C VAL A 56 2.84 7.33 0.27
N PRO A 57 4.12 7.09 0.60
CA PRO A 57 5.11 8.16 0.66
C PRO A 57 5.46 8.68 -0.74
N ASP A 58 5.62 9.99 -0.89
CA ASP A 58 5.88 10.63 -2.20
C ASP A 58 7.09 10.05 -2.94
N ALA A 59 8.10 9.57 -2.20
CA ALA A 59 9.29 8.93 -2.75
C ALA A 59 9.00 7.62 -3.52
N ALA A 60 7.91 6.91 -3.19
CA ALA A 60 7.50 5.71 -3.91
C ALA A 60 6.83 6.05 -5.25
N LEU A 61 6.09 7.18 -5.33
CA LEU A 61 5.34 7.60 -6.52
C LEU A 61 6.24 7.73 -7.76
N GLY A 62 7.46 8.25 -7.59
CA GLY A 62 8.44 8.44 -8.66
C GLY A 62 9.12 7.15 -9.14
N SER A 63 8.85 6.01 -8.51
CA SER A 63 9.43 4.70 -8.86
C SER A 63 8.44 3.79 -9.62
N VAL A 64 7.23 4.27 -9.90
CA VAL A 64 6.16 3.49 -10.52
C VAL A 64 6.24 3.63 -12.05
N GLU A 65 6.57 2.55 -12.75
CA GLU A 65 6.63 2.51 -14.22
C GLU A 65 5.58 1.55 -14.82
N THR A 66 5.31 0.45 -14.12
CA THR A 66 4.35 -0.59 -14.52
C THR A 66 3.14 -0.68 -13.58
N ILE A 67 2.08 -1.31 -14.07
CA ILE A 67 0.92 -1.70 -13.26
C ILE A 67 1.35 -2.62 -12.09
N GLY A 68 2.34 -3.48 -12.28
CA GLY A 68 2.93 -4.31 -11.22
C GLY A 68 3.46 -3.48 -10.05
N ASP A 69 4.26 -2.45 -10.34
CA ASP A 69 4.81 -1.53 -9.33
C ASP A 69 3.69 -0.82 -8.55
N LEU A 70 2.60 -0.46 -9.24
CA LEU A 70 1.41 0.17 -8.65
C LEU A 70 0.70 -0.78 -7.66
N TYR A 71 0.58 -2.07 -8.01
CA TYR A 71 0.05 -3.11 -7.12
C TYR A 71 0.93 -3.33 -5.89
N ASP A 72 2.23 -3.47 -6.08
CA ASP A 72 3.16 -3.78 -4.99
C ASP A 72 3.32 -2.59 -4.03
N MET A 73 3.36 -1.36 -4.55
CA MET A 73 3.36 -0.13 -3.75
C MET A 73 2.11 -0.02 -2.86
N LEU A 74 0.91 -0.25 -3.41
CA LEU A 74 -0.33 -0.24 -2.64
C LEU A 74 -0.40 -1.42 -1.65
N GLY A 75 0.10 -2.59 -2.04
CA GLY A 75 0.20 -3.78 -1.16
C GLY A 75 1.13 -3.60 0.03
N GLN A 76 2.23 -2.85 -0.15
CA GLN A 76 3.13 -2.46 0.94
C GLN A 76 2.56 -1.37 1.85
N ALA A 77 1.77 -0.44 1.30
CA ALA A 77 1.15 0.66 2.05
C ALA A 77 -0.10 0.23 2.85
N LEU A 78 -0.72 -0.91 2.51
CA LEU A 78 -1.77 -1.49 3.33
C LEU A 78 -1.25 -1.87 4.72
N PRO A 79 -1.98 -1.56 5.81
CA PRO A 79 -1.57 -1.93 7.16
C PRO A 79 -1.58 -3.46 7.32
N GLN A 80 -0.40 -4.05 7.17
CA GLN A 80 -0.08 -5.43 7.53
C GLN A 80 -0.54 -5.64 8.98
N THR A 81 -1.68 -6.29 9.18
CA THR A 81 -2.30 -6.47 10.50
C THR A 81 -1.60 -7.62 11.24
N GLN A 82 -0.28 -7.47 11.49
CA GLN A 82 0.67 -8.26 12.30
C GLN A 82 2.11 -7.77 11.94
N THR A 83 3.06 -7.48 12.85
CA THR A 83 3.05 -7.34 14.32
C THR A 83 4.25 -6.48 14.76
N GLN A 84 4.02 -5.32 15.40
CA GLN A 84 5.09 -4.55 16.08
C GLN A 84 4.71 -4.02 17.49
N THR A 85 3.66 -4.55 18.13
CA THR A 85 3.24 -4.15 19.49
C THR A 85 3.64 -5.15 20.59
N GLN A 86 4.49 -6.16 20.30
CA GLN A 86 4.88 -7.18 21.29
C GLN A 86 6.39 -7.46 21.44
N ALA A 87 7.27 -6.83 20.65
CA ALA A 87 8.72 -7.11 20.69
C ALA A 87 9.54 -6.26 21.67
N GLN A 88 8.96 -5.27 22.35
CA GLN A 88 9.69 -4.33 23.23
C GLN A 88 9.22 -4.29 24.70
N ALA A 89 8.25 -5.13 25.09
CA ALA A 89 7.76 -5.22 26.46
C ALA A 89 8.41 -6.35 27.30
N GLN A 90 9.43 -7.03 26.77
CA GLN A 90 10.12 -8.16 27.43
C GLN A 90 11.64 -7.96 27.42
N GLY A 91 12.11 -6.99 28.20
CA GLY A 91 13.55 -6.70 28.37
C GLY A 91 13.93 -6.08 29.72
N GLN A 92 12.99 -5.93 30.67
CA GLN A 92 13.22 -5.30 31.97
C GLN A 92 12.54 -6.10 33.10
N ALA A 93 13.18 -7.20 33.54
CA ALA A 93 12.74 -7.97 34.72
C ALA A 93 13.88 -8.77 35.39
N LEU A 94 15.04 -8.14 35.60
CA LEU A 94 16.04 -8.55 36.59
C LEU A 94 16.44 -7.28 37.37
N PRO A 95 16.64 -7.33 38.70
CA PRO A 95 17.06 -8.50 39.48
C PRO A 95 16.01 -9.02 40.49
N GLN A 96 16.09 -10.31 40.80
CA GLN A 96 15.41 -10.87 41.96
C GLN A 96 16.19 -10.57 43.26
N THR A 97 15.80 -9.50 43.95
CA THR A 97 16.20 -9.27 45.35
C THR A 97 14.96 -9.10 46.21
N SER A 98 14.46 -10.20 46.79
CA SER A 98 13.46 -10.13 47.86
C SER A 98 13.78 -11.13 48.98
N THR A 99 14.57 -10.63 49.92
CA THR A 99 14.75 -11.12 51.28
C THR A 99 13.40 -11.30 51.99
N ALA A 100 13.18 -12.42 52.70
CA ALA A 100 12.73 -12.45 54.11
C ALA A 100 12.25 -13.83 54.64
N VAL A 101 12.92 -14.31 55.69
CA VAL A 101 12.33 -14.73 56.98
C VAL A 101 11.10 -15.66 56.99
N ARG A 102 11.31 -16.95 57.29
CA ARG A 102 11.02 -17.52 58.63
C ARG A 102 11.68 -18.89 58.86
#